data_AF-A0A1S3QL34-F1
#
_entry.id   AF-A0A1S3QL34-F1
#
_cell.length_a   1.000
_cell.length_b   1.000
_cell.length_c   1.000
_cell.angle_alpha   90.00
_cell.angle_beta   90.00
_cell.angle_gamma   90.00
#
_symmetry.space_group_name_H-M   'P 1'
#
loop_
_entity.id
_entity.type
_entity.pdbx_description
1 polymer ?
#
loop_
_entity_poly.entity_id
_entity_poly.type
_entity_poly.pdbx_seq_one_letter_code
_entity_poly.pdbx_strand_id
1 'polypeptide(L)'
;MQQLADLCCSAVLQWLRKWIKKCDDDSETSNWIAANTKECPKCHVTIEKDGGCNHMVCRNQSCKAEFCWVCLGPWEPHGSAWYNCNRYNEDDAKAARDAQERSRAMLQRYLFYCNRYMNHMQSLRFEHKLYAGVKAKMEEMQQHNMSWIEVQFLKKAVDVLCQCRSTLMFTYVFAFYLKKNNQSIIFENNQADLENCTETLSGYLERDISQDSLQDIKQKVQDKYRYC
;
A
#
# COMPACT_ATOMS: atom_id res chain seq x y z
N MET A 1 -6.49 16.64 27.04
CA MET A 1 -6.25 16.19 25.64
C MET A 1 -4.81 15.74 25.42
N GLN A 2 -3.78 16.47 25.88
CA GLN A 2 -2.37 16.05 25.79
C GLN A 2 -2.10 14.67 26.43
N GLN A 3 -2.56 14.42 27.66
CA GLN A 3 -2.38 13.13 28.36
C GLN A 3 -3.06 11.93 27.66
N LEU A 4 -4.15 12.14 26.93
CA LEU A 4 -4.82 11.08 26.16
C LEU A 4 -4.08 10.77 24.84
N ALA A 5 -3.49 11.79 24.21
CA ALA A 5 -2.61 11.61 23.06
C ALA A 5 -1.30 10.89 23.45
N ASP A 6 -0.73 11.22 24.61
CA ASP A 6 0.49 10.57 25.13
C ASP A 6 0.25 9.10 25.52
N LEU A 7 -0.90 8.78 26.14
CA LEU A 7 -1.30 7.39 26.40
C LEU A 7 -1.52 6.60 25.09
N CYS A 8 -2.17 7.20 24.10
CA CYS A 8 -2.38 6.59 22.78
C CYS A 8 -1.04 6.31 22.08
N CYS A 9 -0.10 7.24 22.13
CA CYS A 9 1.24 7.09 21.58
C CYS A 9 2.01 5.94 22.27
N SER A 10 1.91 5.82 23.61
CA SER A 10 2.56 4.75 24.37
C SER A 10 2.01 3.34 24.03
N ALA A 11 0.71 3.21 23.82
CA ALA A 11 0.06 1.95 23.46
C ALA A 11 0.41 1.52 22.04
N VAL A 12 0.39 2.45 21.08
CA VAL A 12 0.76 2.19 19.68
C VAL A 12 2.23 1.77 19.57
N LEU A 13 3.14 2.41 20.31
CA LEU A 13 4.55 2.01 20.38
C LEU A 13 4.72 0.60 20.96
N GLN A 14 3.94 0.24 21.98
CA GLN A 14 3.98 -1.11 22.55
C GLN A 14 3.48 -2.15 21.53
N TRP A 15 2.41 -1.86 20.80
CA TRP A 15 1.89 -2.72 19.74
C TRP A 15 2.90 -2.92 18.62
N LEU A 16 3.58 -1.85 18.20
CA LEU A 16 4.62 -1.94 17.18
C LEU A 16 5.78 -2.84 17.62
N ARG A 17 6.27 -2.71 18.87
CA ARG A 17 7.32 -3.59 19.40
C ARG A 17 6.89 -5.06 19.40
N LYS A 18 5.65 -5.33 19.81
CA LYS A 18 5.08 -6.69 19.79
C LYS A 18 4.98 -7.22 18.35
N TRP A 19 4.57 -6.38 17.41
CA TRP A 19 4.46 -6.73 16.00
C TRP A 19 5.81 -7.10 15.38
N ILE A 20 6.82 -6.24 15.55
CA ILE A 20 8.17 -6.48 15.04
C ILE A 20 8.71 -7.81 15.57
N LYS A 21 8.64 -8.01 16.90
CA LYS A 21 9.05 -9.29 17.51
C LYS A 21 8.31 -10.48 16.90
N LYS A 22 7.00 -10.36 16.64
CA LYS A 22 6.21 -11.43 16.04
C LYS A 22 6.63 -11.73 14.59
N CYS A 23 6.94 -10.70 13.80
CA CYS A 23 7.45 -10.88 12.43
C CYS A 23 8.83 -11.53 12.43
N ASP A 24 9.71 -11.16 13.37
CA ASP A 24 11.05 -11.73 13.52
C ASP A 24 11.01 -13.20 13.94
N ASP A 25 10.14 -13.53 14.91
CA ASP A 25 9.94 -14.90 15.40
C ASP A 25 9.28 -15.81 14.32
N ASP A 26 8.68 -15.25 13.26
CA ASP A 26 7.98 -15.94 12.16
C ASP A 26 8.62 -15.61 10.79
N SER A 27 9.94 -15.78 10.70
CA SER A 27 10.77 -15.36 9.56
C SER A 27 10.42 -16.07 8.26
N GLU A 28 10.06 -17.35 8.29
CA GLU A 28 9.68 -18.13 7.10
C GLU A 28 8.39 -17.61 6.46
N THR A 29 7.39 -17.32 7.29
CA THR A 29 6.14 -16.68 6.86
C THR A 29 6.42 -15.31 6.23
N SER A 30 7.29 -14.53 6.88
CA SER A 30 7.68 -13.20 6.40
C SER A 30 8.42 -13.26 5.05
N ASN A 31 9.32 -14.24 4.88
CA ASN A 31 10.07 -14.45 3.64
C ASN A 31 9.16 -14.90 2.48
N TRP A 32 8.25 -15.84 2.72
CA TRP A 32 7.30 -16.29 1.71
C TRP A 32 6.36 -15.15 1.27
N ILE A 33 5.87 -14.35 2.23
CA ILE A 33 5.05 -13.17 1.96
C ILE A 33 5.80 -12.11 1.16
N ALA A 34 7.08 -11.89 1.46
CA ALA A 34 7.94 -10.90 0.83
C ALA A 34 8.49 -11.35 -0.54
N ALA A 35 8.09 -12.53 -1.04
CA ALA A 35 8.49 -12.98 -2.36
C ALA A 35 8.13 -11.93 -3.42
N ASN A 36 9.12 -11.59 -4.25
CA ASN A 36 8.94 -10.60 -5.33
C ASN A 36 8.16 -11.17 -6.52
N THR A 37 7.79 -12.45 -6.51
CA THR A 37 7.20 -13.15 -7.65
C THR A 37 5.84 -13.72 -7.31
N LYS A 38 4.85 -13.51 -8.19
CA LYS A 38 3.51 -14.12 -8.12
C LYS A 38 3.02 -14.46 -9.53
N GLU A 39 1.97 -15.24 -9.64
CA GLU A 39 1.35 -15.56 -10.93
C GLU A 39 0.19 -14.60 -11.26
N CYS A 40 0.01 -14.31 -12.55
CA CYS A 40 -1.18 -13.59 -13.01
C CYS A 40 -2.45 -14.41 -12.72
N PRO A 41 -3.49 -13.82 -12.09
CA PRO A 41 -4.71 -14.57 -11.74
C PRO A 41 -5.53 -15.04 -12.95
N LYS A 42 -5.29 -14.50 -14.15
CA LYS A 42 -6.02 -14.85 -15.39
C LYS A 42 -5.26 -15.84 -16.28
N CYS A 43 -3.94 -15.70 -16.41
CA CYS A 43 -3.15 -16.48 -17.37
C CYS A 43 -1.99 -17.26 -16.76
N HIS A 44 -1.81 -17.18 -15.44
CA HIS A 44 -0.81 -17.92 -14.64
C HIS A 44 0.66 -17.69 -15.02
N VAL A 45 0.94 -16.73 -15.91
CA VAL A 45 2.32 -16.32 -16.20
C VAL A 45 2.92 -15.70 -14.95
N THR A 46 4.13 -16.11 -14.59
CA THR A 46 4.90 -15.55 -13.48
C THR A 46 5.24 -14.08 -13.74
N ILE A 47 5.01 -13.25 -12.73
CA ILE A 47 5.26 -11.81 -12.72
C ILE A 47 6.17 -11.51 -11.54
N GLU A 48 7.26 -10.81 -11.80
CA GLU A 48 8.10 -10.20 -10.77
C GLU A 48 7.65 -8.75 -10.53
N LYS A 49 7.54 -8.37 -9.26
CA LYS A 49 7.23 -7.01 -8.85
C LYS A 49 8.48 -6.15 -8.93
N ASP A 50 8.46 -5.14 -9.80
CA ASP A 50 9.58 -4.23 -10.09
C ASP A 50 9.32 -2.78 -9.67
N GLY A 51 8.14 -2.49 -9.11
CA GLY A 51 7.71 -1.17 -8.64
C GLY A 51 7.00 -1.20 -7.30
N GLY A 52 6.70 -0.02 -6.76
CA GLY A 52 5.98 0.16 -5.51
C GLY A 52 4.47 0.00 -5.68
N CYS A 53 3.94 0.35 -6.85
CA CYS A 53 2.51 0.31 -7.14
C CYS A 53 1.96 -1.12 -7.08
N ASN A 54 0.84 -1.31 -6.38
CA ASN A 54 0.15 -2.59 -6.30
C ASN A 54 -0.86 -2.79 -7.45
N HIS A 55 -1.09 -1.77 -8.28
CA HIS A 55 -1.86 -1.89 -9.52
C HIS A 55 -1.01 -2.57 -10.59
N MET A 56 -1.28 -3.84 -10.84
CA MET A 56 -0.54 -4.64 -11.80
C MET A 56 -1.29 -4.70 -13.13
N VAL A 57 -0.54 -4.62 -14.23
CA VAL A 57 -1.04 -4.90 -15.59
C VAL A 57 -0.26 -6.08 -16.14
N CYS A 58 -0.95 -7.14 -16.55
CA CYS A 58 -0.29 -8.33 -17.09
C CYS A 58 0.40 -7.99 -18.42
N ARG A 59 1.72 -8.21 -18.49
CA ARG A 59 2.55 -7.95 -19.69
C ARG A 59 2.31 -8.94 -20.84
N ASN A 60 1.58 -10.04 -20.58
CA ASN A 60 1.19 -10.96 -21.65
C ASN A 60 0.18 -10.27 -22.58
N GLN A 61 0.57 -10.11 -23.84
CA GLN A 61 -0.19 -9.39 -24.86
C GLN A 61 -1.58 -9.97 -25.13
N SER A 62 -1.79 -11.27 -24.90
CA SER A 62 -3.11 -11.92 -25.02
C SER A 62 -3.98 -11.80 -23.77
N CYS A 63 -3.41 -11.39 -22.63
CA CYS A 63 -4.09 -11.35 -21.34
C CYS A 63 -4.51 -9.93 -20.95
N LYS A 64 -3.53 -9.02 -20.85
CA LYS A 64 -3.65 -7.60 -20.44
C LYS A 64 -4.55 -7.32 -19.23
N ALA A 65 -4.78 -8.31 -18.36
CA ALA A 65 -5.62 -8.13 -17.19
C ALA A 65 -4.96 -7.20 -16.17
N GLU A 66 -5.79 -6.39 -15.53
CA GLU A 66 -5.39 -5.50 -14.44
C GLU A 66 -5.87 -6.06 -13.10
N PHE A 67 -4.98 -6.15 -12.13
CA PHE A 67 -5.26 -6.78 -10.85
C PHE A 67 -4.43 -6.17 -9.72
N CYS A 68 -4.88 -6.37 -8.48
CA CYS A 68 -4.16 -5.95 -7.30
C CYS A 68 -3.11 -6.99 -6.88
N TRP A 69 -1.87 -6.58 -6.67
CA TRP A 69 -0.78 -7.48 -6.25
C TRP A 69 -1.06 -8.17 -4.90
N VAL A 70 -1.80 -7.52 -3.99
CA VAL A 70 -2.05 -8.01 -2.64
C VAL A 70 -3.10 -9.11 -2.65
N CYS A 71 -4.31 -8.80 -3.14
CA CYS A 71 -5.44 -9.73 -3.09
C CYS A 71 -5.59 -10.61 -4.34
N LEU A 72 -4.84 -10.33 -5.41
CA LEU A 72 -4.96 -10.98 -6.73
C LEU A 72 -6.35 -10.83 -7.38
N GLY A 73 -7.19 -9.95 -6.85
CA GLY A 73 -8.50 -9.59 -7.41
C GLY A 73 -8.38 -8.55 -8.53
N PRO A 74 -9.46 -8.36 -9.33
CA PRO A 74 -9.50 -7.35 -10.39
C PRO A 74 -9.25 -5.95 -9.83
N TRP A 75 -8.57 -5.10 -10.60
CA TRP A 75 -8.25 -3.74 -10.16
C TRP A 75 -9.49 -2.83 -10.09
N GLU A 76 -10.32 -2.84 -11.14
CA GLU A 76 -11.43 -1.89 -11.33
C GLU A 76 -12.35 -1.67 -10.11
N PRO A 77 -12.74 -2.70 -9.33
CA PRO A 77 -13.57 -2.48 -8.14
C PRO A 77 -12.90 -1.74 -6.98
N HIS A 78 -11.57 -1.62 -6.96
CA HIS A 78 -10.85 -0.97 -5.87
C HIS A 78 -11.19 0.53 -5.81
N GLY A 79 -11.41 1.04 -4.59
CA GLY A 79 -11.90 2.41 -4.36
C GLY A 79 -13.42 2.56 -4.43
N SER A 80 -14.17 1.50 -4.77
CA SER A 80 -15.62 1.49 -4.65
C SER A 80 -16.06 1.21 -3.20
N ALA A 81 -17.26 1.67 -2.82
CA ALA A 81 -17.78 1.47 -1.47
C ALA A 81 -18.04 -0.01 -1.11
N TRP A 82 -18.28 -0.86 -2.11
CA TRP A 82 -18.71 -2.25 -1.92
C TRP A 82 -17.56 -3.25 -1.96
N TYR A 83 -16.40 -2.90 -2.53
CA TYR A 83 -15.23 -3.76 -2.60
C TYR A 83 -14.11 -3.28 -1.68
N ASN A 84 -13.72 -4.11 -0.71
CA ASN A 84 -12.71 -3.74 0.28
C ASN A 84 -11.66 -4.86 0.40
N CYS A 85 -10.47 -4.65 -0.18
CA CYS A 85 -9.37 -5.60 -0.04
C CYS A 85 -8.60 -5.44 1.27
N ASN A 86 -8.77 -4.34 2.01
CA ASN A 86 -8.06 -4.04 3.25
C ASN A 86 -8.70 -4.66 4.51
N ARG A 87 -9.97 -5.11 4.44
CA ARG A 87 -10.71 -5.66 5.59
C ARG A 87 -10.59 -7.17 5.69
N TYR A 88 -10.29 -7.66 6.89
CA TYR A 88 -10.36 -9.08 7.19
C TYR A 88 -11.80 -9.49 7.49
N ASN A 89 -12.27 -10.58 6.85
CA ASN A 89 -13.54 -11.18 7.22
C ASN A 89 -13.35 -12.11 8.44
N GLU A 90 -14.03 -11.78 9.54
CA GLU A 90 -13.97 -12.54 10.80
C GLU A 90 -15.02 -13.66 10.90
N ASP A 91 -15.83 -13.90 9.86
CA ASP A 91 -16.91 -14.89 9.92
C ASP A 91 -16.40 -16.31 10.18
N ASP A 92 -15.27 -16.69 9.56
CA ASP A 92 -14.60 -17.98 9.84
C ASP A 92 -14.15 -18.08 11.31
N ALA A 93 -13.68 -16.98 11.89
CA ALA A 93 -13.27 -16.93 13.29
C ALA A 93 -14.45 -17.06 14.26
N LYS A 94 -15.63 -16.52 13.90
CA LYS A 94 -16.86 -16.65 14.69
C LYS A 94 -17.44 -18.07 14.62
N ALA A 95 -17.22 -18.78 13.52
CA ALA A 95 -17.72 -20.13 13.32
C ALA A 95 -16.88 -21.21 14.03
N ALA A 96 -15.63 -20.90 14.41
CA ALA A 96 -14.69 -21.83 15.03
C ALA A 96 -15.16 -22.34 16.41
N ARG A 97 -15.36 -23.66 16.52
CA ARG A 97 -15.96 -24.33 17.70
C ARG A 97 -14.90 -24.95 18.60
N ASP A 98 -13.84 -25.50 18.03
CA ASP A 98 -12.76 -26.15 18.79
C ASP A 98 -11.47 -25.30 18.89
N ALA A 99 -10.51 -25.80 19.68
CA ALA A 99 -9.26 -25.08 19.93
C ALA A 99 -8.36 -24.99 18.68
N GLN A 100 -8.41 -26.00 17.82
CA GLN A 100 -7.61 -26.07 16.60
C GLN A 100 -8.13 -25.07 15.56
N GLU A 101 -9.45 -25.01 15.36
CA GLU A 101 -10.11 -24.04 14.48
C GLU A 101 -9.84 -22.60 14.94
N ARG A 102 -9.90 -22.33 16.25
CA ARG A 102 -9.54 -21.01 16.80
C ARG A 102 -8.08 -20.65 16.51
N SER A 103 -7.16 -21.59 16.68
CA SER A 103 -5.74 -21.36 16.38
C SER A 103 -5.52 -21.05 14.89
N ARG A 104 -6.19 -21.78 13.99
CA ARG A 104 -6.12 -21.55 12.54
C ARG A 104 -6.69 -20.18 12.16
N ALA A 105 -7.83 -19.79 12.70
CA ALA A 105 -8.43 -18.48 12.44
C ALA A 105 -7.52 -17.33 12.91
N MET A 106 -6.88 -17.46 14.08
CA MET A 106 -5.91 -16.47 14.58
C MET A 106 -4.69 -16.36 13.65
N LEU A 107 -4.17 -17.49 13.15
CA LEU A 107 -3.06 -17.50 12.21
C LEU A 107 -3.44 -16.85 10.88
N GLN A 108 -4.59 -17.22 10.30
CA GLN A 108 -5.07 -16.61 9.05
C GLN A 108 -5.25 -15.10 9.17
N ARG A 109 -5.80 -14.64 10.29
CA ARG A 109 -5.90 -13.21 10.59
C ARG A 109 -4.52 -12.56 10.65
N TYR A 110 -3.56 -13.16 11.35
CA TYR A 110 -2.19 -12.63 11.38
C TYR A 110 -1.57 -12.54 9.98
N LEU A 111 -1.66 -13.61 9.17
CA LEU A 111 -1.14 -13.64 7.81
C LEU A 111 -1.75 -12.54 6.93
N PHE A 112 -3.03 -12.26 7.08
CA PHE A 112 -3.71 -11.20 6.35
C PHE A 112 -3.09 -9.82 6.62
N TYR A 113 -2.89 -9.45 7.88
CA TYR A 113 -2.33 -8.16 8.27
C TYR A 113 -0.81 -8.11 8.02
N CYS A 114 -0.09 -9.20 8.26
CA CYS A 114 1.34 -9.34 7.99
C CYS A 114 1.65 -9.19 6.50
N ASN A 115 0.84 -9.79 5.63
CA ASN A 115 1.01 -9.67 4.19
C ASN A 115 0.93 -8.21 3.72
N ARG A 116 -0.05 -7.45 4.22
CA ARG A 116 -0.24 -6.04 3.86
C ARG A 116 0.88 -5.14 4.41
N TYR A 117 1.27 -5.35 5.67
CA TYR A 117 2.42 -4.66 6.28
C TYR A 117 3.71 -4.87 5.47
N MET A 118 4.08 -6.11 5.21
CA MET A 118 5.31 -6.46 4.48
C MET A 118 5.26 -5.98 3.03
N ASN A 119 4.10 -6.07 2.38
CA ASN A 119 3.92 -5.54 1.03
C ASN A 119 4.13 -4.03 0.96
N HIS A 120 3.54 -3.24 1.87
CA HIS A 120 3.79 -1.80 1.90
C HIS A 120 5.24 -1.46 2.25
N MET A 121 5.89 -2.24 3.12
CA MET A 121 7.31 -2.08 3.41
C MET A 121 8.19 -2.29 2.17
N GLN A 122 7.89 -3.32 1.39
CA GLN A 122 8.57 -3.58 0.12
C GLN A 122 8.26 -2.51 -0.92
N SER A 123 6.99 -2.09 -1.06
CA SER A 123 6.58 -1.01 -1.95
C SER A 123 7.32 0.29 -1.64
N LEU A 124 7.45 0.65 -0.36
CA LEU A 124 8.21 1.83 0.08
C LEU A 124 9.69 1.77 -0.36
N ARG A 125 10.32 0.58 -0.30
CA ARG A 125 11.70 0.40 -0.80
C ARG A 125 11.82 0.64 -2.30
N PHE A 126 10.81 0.26 -3.08
CA PHE A 126 10.77 0.56 -4.51
C PHE A 126 10.53 2.06 -4.77
N GLU A 127 9.63 2.69 -4.01
CA GLU A 127 9.34 4.12 -4.15
C GLU A 127 10.55 5.02 -3.84
N HIS A 128 11.42 4.62 -2.92
CA HIS A 128 12.69 5.33 -2.71
C HIS A 128 13.57 5.39 -3.96
N LYS A 129 13.42 4.47 -4.92
CA LYS A 129 14.13 4.53 -6.21
C LYS A 129 13.55 5.61 -7.14
N LEU A 130 12.31 6.06 -6.92
CA LEU A 130 11.66 7.10 -7.72
C LEU A 130 12.34 8.46 -7.59
N TYR A 131 13.04 8.75 -6.49
CA TYR A 131 13.78 10.00 -6.33
C TYR A 131 14.77 10.26 -7.48
N ALA A 132 15.44 9.21 -7.96
CA ALA A 132 16.37 9.34 -9.08
C ALA A 132 15.64 9.67 -10.40
N GLY A 133 14.55 8.97 -10.69
CA GLY A 133 13.74 9.20 -11.90
C GLY A 133 13.07 10.57 -11.90
N VAL A 134 12.51 10.99 -10.76
CA VAL A 134 11.92 12.31 -10.59
C VAL A 134 12.97 13.41 -10.73
N LYS A 135 14.18 13.23 -10.19
CA LYS A 135 15.25 14.22 -10.37
C LYS A 135 15.57 14.42 -11.86
N ALA A 136 15.72 13.34 -12.62
CA ALA A 136 15.95 13.43 -14.07
C ALA A 136 14.78 14.12 -14.80
N LYS A 137 13.53 13.83 -14.41
CA LYS A 137 12.35 14.48 -15.00
C LYS A 137 12.27 15.98 -14.65
N MET A 138 12.68 16.36 -13.44
CA MET A 138 12.80 17.77 -13.04
C MET A 138 13.83 18.49 -13.92
N GLU A 139 15.00 17.90 -14.16
CA GLU A 139 16.04 18.46 -15.03
C GLU A 139 15.56 18.63 -16.48
N GLU A 140 14.83 17.64 -17.02
CA GLU A 140 14.17 17.73 -18.34
C GLU A 140 13.18 18.90 -18.39
N MET A 141 12.29 19.01 -17.40
CA MET A 141 11.31 20.10 -17.32
C MET A 141 11.98 21.48 -17.26
N GLN A 142 13.13 21.59 -16.59
CA GLN A 142 13.89 22.84 -16.52
C GLN A 142 14.49 23.25 -17.87
N GLN A 143 14.91 22.29 -18.69
CA GLN A 143 15.35 22.56 -20.07
C GLN A 143 14.21 23.08 -20.95
N HIS A 144 12.96 22.80 -20.59
CA HIS A 144 11.75 23.24 -21.27
C HIS A 144 11.10 24.48 -20.61
N ASN A 145 11.91 25.44 -20.16
CA ASN A 145 11.50 26.74 -19.60
C ASN A 145 10.80 26.71 -18.23
N MET A 146 10.85 25.62 -17.47
CA MET A 146 10.39 25.64 -16.08
C MET A 146 11.51 26.05 -15.13
N SER A 147 11.21 26.91 -14.16
CA SER A 147 12.19 27.29 -13.13
C SER A 147 12.43 26.16 -12.13
N TRP A 148 13.54 26.26 -11.39
CA TRP A 148 13.86 25.33 -10.29
C TRP A 148 12.75 25.20 -9.24
N ILE A 149 12.02 26.29 -8.97
CA ILE A 149 10.91 26.31 -8.02
C ILE A 149 9.71 25.55 -8.59
N GLU A 150 9.43 25.72 -9.88
CA GLU A 150 8.25 25.14 -10.52
C GLU A 150 8.30 23.62 -10.66
N VAL A 151 9.47 23.00 -10.56
CA VAL A 151 9.64 21.54 -10.64
C VAL A 151 9.67 20.84 -9.28
N GLN A 152 9.73 21.59 -8.16
CA GLN A 152 9.81 21.00 -6.80
C GLN A 152 8.59 20.15 -6.42
N PHE A 153 7.45 20.32 -7.11
CA PHE A 153 6.25 19.53 -6.85
C PHE A 153 6.47 18.02 -7.08
N LEU A 154 7.38 17.63 -7.99
CA LEU A 154 7.65 16.22 -8.24
C LEU A 154 8.36 15.58 -7.04
N LYS A 155 9.39 16.25 -6.49
CA LYS A 155 10.04 15.78 -5.26
C LYS A 155 9.03 15.70 -4.12
N LYS A 156 8.21 16.74 -3.95
CA LYS A 156 7.16 16.77 -2.92
C LYS A 156 6.16 15.62 -3.09
N ALA A 157 5.81 15.25 -4.32
CA ALA A 157 4.92 14.13 -4.59
C ALA A 157 5.53 12.79 -4.13
N VAL A 158 6.82 12.56 -4.38
CA VAL A 158 7.53 11.36 -3.87
C VAL A 158 7.67 11.40 -2.35
N ASP A 159 7.97 12.57 -1.76
CA ASP A 159 8.05 12.73 -0.29
C ASP A 159 6.70 12.32 0.36
N VAL A 160 5.57 12.83 -0.17
CA VAL A 160 4.21 12.49 0.28
C VAL A 160 3.92 11.00 0.07
N LEU A 161 4.23 10.45 -1.11
CA LEU A 161 4.00 9.04 -1.41
C LEU A 161 4.68 8.12 -0.39
N CYS A 162 5.97 8.36 -0.11
CA CYS A 162 6.72 7.59 0.88
C CYS A 162 6.14 7.74 2.29
N GLN A 163 5.66 8.93 2.66
CA GLN A 163 5.01 9.17 3.95
C GLN A 163 3.68 8.39 4.06
N CYS A 164 2.88 8.38 3.00
CA CYS A 164 1.63 7.62 2.94
C CYS A 164 1.88 6.12 3.05
N ARG A 165 2.88 5.56 2.34
CA ARG A 165 3.26 4.13 2.51
C ARG A 165 3.69 3.78 3.91
N SER A 166 4.56 4.60 4.51
CA SER A 166 5.01 4.40 5.89
C SER A 166 3.82 4.41 6.85
N THR A 167 2.91 5.36 6.68
CA THR A 167 1.67 5.44 7.45
C THR A 167 0.81 4.18 7.23
N LEU A 168 0.59 3.76 5.99
CA LEU A 168 -0.20 2.58 5.63
C LEU A 168 0.36 1.30 6.28
N MET A 169 1.68 1.10 6.30
CA MET A 169 2.31 -0.01 7.03
C MET A 169 1.81 -0.05 8.49
N PHE A 170 1.92 1.08 9.20
CA PHE A 170 1.56 1.13 10.61
C PHE A 170 0.04 1.09 10.85
N THR A 171 -0.77 1.55 9.90
CA THR A 171 -2.23 1.38 9.99
C THR A 171 -2.63 -0.09 10.05
N TYR A 172 -1.94 -0.99 9.34
CA TYR A 172 -2.21 -2.43 9.41
C TYR A 172 -1.77 -3.07 10.74
N VAL A 173 -0.66 -2.59 11.33
CA VAL A 173 -0.26 -2.99 12.68
C VAL A 173 -1.32 -2.57 13.71
N PHE A 174 -1.78 -1.32 13.62
CA PHE A 174 -2.84 -0.80 14.46
C PHE A 174 -4.14 -1.60 14.29
N ALA A 175 -4.57 -1.83 13.05
CA ALA A 175 -5.78 -2.59 12.71
C ALA A 175 -5.75 -4.02 13.24
N PHE A 176 -4.58 -4.68 13.25
CA PHE A 176 -4.43 -6.02 13.80
C PHE A 176 -4.75 -6.07 15.30
N TYR A 177 -4.34 -5.07 16.09
CA TYR A 177 -4.62 -5.05 17.53
C TYR A 177 -5.93 -4.36 17.89
N LEU A 178 -6.54 -3.65 16.94
CA LEU A 178 -7.81 -2.95 17.15
C LEU A 178 -8.97 -3.95 17.31
N LYS A 179 -9.72 -3.80 18.41
CA LYS A 179 -10.98 -4.52 18.60
C LYS A 179 -12.07 -3.89 17.73
N LYS A 180 -12.81 -4.71 16.98
CA LYS A 180 -13.92 -4.28 16.11
C LYS A 180 -14.96 -3.47 16.88
N ASN A 181 -15.28 -2.28 16.40
CA ASN A 181 -16.32 -1.38 16.93
C ASN A 181 -16.73 -0.37 15.85
N ASN A 182 -17.65 0.56 16.15
CA ASN A 182 -18.13 1.53 15.15
C ASN A 182 -16.99 2.41 14.59
N GLN A 183 -16.01 2.78 15.41
CA GLN A 183 -14.86 3.57 14.98
C GLN A 183 -13.88 2.76 14.14
N SER A 184 -13.77 1.44 14.36
CA SER A 184 -12.93 0.59 13.51
C SER A 184 -13.44 0.57 12.07
N ILE A 185 -14.75 0.63 11.84
CA ILE A 185 -15.34 0.68 10.49
C ILE A 185 -14.97 2.00 9.80
N ILE A 186 -15.08 3.13 10.52
CA ILE A 186 -14.69 4.46 10.00
C ILE A 186 -13.20 4.47 9.67
N PHE A 187 -12.36 3.94 10.56
CA PHE A 187 -10.93 3.80 10.32
C PHE A 187 -10.63 2.91 9.10
N GLU A 188 -11.30 1.77 8.94
CA GLU A 188 -11.13 0.86 7.80
C GLU A 188 -11.58 1.51 6.47
N ASN A 189 -12.57 2.41 6.48
CA ASN A 189 -12.91 3.24 5.30
C ASN A 189 -11.78 4.22 4.98
N ASN A 190 -11.34 5.02 5.96
CA ASN A 190 -10.29 6.01 5.75
C ASN A 190 -8.96 5.37 5.31
N GLN A 191 -8.66 4.17 5.83
CA GLN A 191 -7.50 3.40 5.41
C GLN A 191 -7.61 2.99 3.93
N ALA A 192 -8.78 2.52 3.49
CA ALA A 192 -9.02 2.15 2.10
C ALA A 192 -8.91 3.36 1.15
N ASP A 193 -9.43 4.52 1.58
CA ASP A 193 -9.30 5.77 0.83
C ASP A 193 -7.82 6.14 0.67
N LEU A 194 -7.06 6.21 1.77
CA LEU A 194 -5.62 6.51 1.73
C LEU A 194 -4.84 5.51 0.86
N GLU A 195 -5.16 4.21 0.97
CA GLU A 195 -4.52 3.16 0.16
C GLU A 195 -4.77 3.40 -1.32
N ASN A 196 -6.02 3.63 -1.73
CA ASN A 196 -6.36 3.89 -3.13
C ASN A 196 -5.69 5.17 -3.67
N CYS A 197 -5.64 6.24 -2.87
CA CYS A 197 -4.94 7.47 -3.23
C CYS A 197 -3.45 7.24 -3.45
N THR A 198 -2.83 6.49 -2.53
CA THR A 198 -1.42 6.12 -2.58
C THR A 198 -1.10 5.29 -3.82
N GLU A 199 -1.93 4.29 -4.15
CA GLU A 199 -1.72 3.48 -5.35
C GLU A 199 -1.92 4.30 -6.64
N THR A 200 -2.87 5.22 -6.65
CA THR A 200 -3.11 6.13 -7.79
C THR A 200 -1.91 7.06 -8.01
N LEU A 201 -1.33 7.61 -6.94
CA LEU A 201 -0.13 8.46 -7.03
C LEU A 201 1.11 7.65 -7.44
N SER A 202 1.31 6.48 -6.82
CA SER A 202 2.42 5.56 -7.13
C SER A 202 2.38 5.09 -8.58
N GLY A 203 1.22 4.64 -9.07
CA GLY A 203 1.07 4.19 -10.46
C GLY A 203 1.34 5.30 -11.46
N TYR A 204 0.87 6.52 -11.18
CA TYR A 204 1.11 7.68 -12.03
C TYR A 204 2.61 8.02 -12.11
N LEU A 205 3.31 8.05 -10.97
CA LEU A 205 4.75 8.36 -10.92
C LEU A 205 5.62 7.24 -11.52
N GLU A 206 5.15 5.98 -11.49
CA GLU A 206 5.90 4.83 -12.03
C GLU A 206 5.71 4.61 -13.53
N ARG A 207 4.52 4.91 -14.08
CA ARG A 207 4.16 4.53 -15.45
C ARG A 207 3.65 5.70 -16.29
N ASP A 208 2.64 6.39 -15.79
CA ASP A 208 1.83 7.29 -16.63
C ASP A 208 2.53 8.63 -16.88
N ILE A 209 3.39 9.08 -15.96
CA ILE A 209 4.11 10.36 -16.06
C ILE A 209 4.97 10.49 -17.33
N SER A 210 5.46 9.37 -17.88
CA SER A 210 6.24 9.34 -19.12
C SER A 210 5.41 9.52 -20.38
N GLN A 211 4.10 9.29 -20.31
CA GLN A 211 3.17 9.36 -21.45
C GLN A 211 2.47 10.71 -21.55
N ASP A 212 2.51 11.51 -20.49
CA ASP A 212 1.85 12.81 -20.40
C ASP A 212 2.73 13.96 -20.89
N SER A 213 2.08 15.02 -21.38
CA SER A 213 2.75 16.26 -21.73
C SER A 213 3.29 16.97 -20.47
N LEU A 214 4.41 17.70 -20.59
CA LEU A 214 5.02 18.42 -19.47
C LEU A 214 4.06 19.43 -18.80
N GLN A 215 3.12 19.98 -19.58
CA GLN A 215 2.12 20.94 -19.09
C GLN A 215 1.08 20.25 -18.19
N ASP A 216 0.66 19.03 -18.55
CA ASP A 216 -0.37 18.29 -17.81
C ASP A 216 0.16 17.66 -16.51
N ILE A 217 1.43 17.25 -16.50
CA ILE A 217 2.07 16.58 -15.35
C ILE A 217 1.94 17.42 -14.07
N LYS A 218 2.14 18.74 -14.17
CA LYS A 218 2.08 19.62 -13.00
C LYS A 218 0.73 19.56 -12.30
N GLN A 219 -0.35 19.72 -13.06
CA GLN A 219 -1.71 19.70 -12.51
C GLN A 219 -2.06 18.30 -11.98
N LYS A 220 -1.84 17.26 -12.80
CA LYS A 220 -2.19 15.87 -12.45
C LYS A 220 -1.48 15.38 -11.19
N VAL A 221 -0.19 15.67 -11.03
CA VAL A 221 0.58 15.26 -9.84
C VAL A 221 0.11 16.04 -8.61
N GLN A 222 -0.12 17.34 -8.74
CA GLN A 222 -0.57 18.17 -7.62
C GLN A 222 -1.94 17.75 -7.09
N ASP A 223 -2.88 17.42 -7.97
CA ASP A 223 -4.20 16.96 -7.55
C ASP A 223 -4.12 15.61 -6.82
N LYS A 224 -3.26 14.70 -7.29
CA LYS A 224 -3.07 13.38 -6.67
C LYS A 224 -2.45 13.45 -5.28
N TYR A 225 -1.33 14.17 -5.11
CA TYR A 225 -0.67 14.19 -3.79
C TYR A 225 -1.39 15.08 -2.77
N ARG A 226 -2.21 16.06 -3.20
CA ARG A 226 -3.01 16.89 -2.28
C ARG A 226 -4.18 16.14 -1.65
N TYR A 227 -4.64 15.08 -2.32
CA TYR A 227 -5.69 14.21 -1.84
C TYR A 227 -5.17 13.09 -0.91
N CYS A 228 -3.84 12.91 -0.87
CA CYS A 228 -3.15 11.97 0.01
C CYS A 228 -2.87 12.55 1.41
#